data_AF-A0A3M7G9U0-F1
#
_entry.id   AF-A0A3M7G9U0-F1
#
_cell.length_a   1.000
_cell.length_b   1.000
_cell.length_c   1.000
_cell.angle_alpha   90.00
_cell.angle_beta   90.00
_cell.angle_gamma   90.00
#
_symmetry.space_group_name_H-M   'P 1'
#
loop_
_entity.id
_entity.type
_entity.pdbx_description
1 polymer ?
#
loop_
_entity_poly.entity_id
_entity_poly.type
_entity_poly.pdbx_seq_one_letter_code
_entity_poly.pdbx_strand_id
1 'polypeptide(L)'
;MWGMPVCLVMAAIAFHWVPMDHKTLELTSDVVGWPAILVLVAMILFVAFYAAGLGCVPWQANEFLPMEVRSMGTMMINIFNWGPNIVVSSTFLTMMKSMTPSGTFGFYAGLCFLGWIFVFFCFPEASNMTLEEVRRVFEHGFGVKYAEQWRKEYKQGLKARGPSGTA
;
A
#
# COMPACT_ATOMS: atom_id res chain seq x y z
N MET A 1 -3.23 -4.74 2.39
CA MET A 1 -1.94 -4.00 2.51
C MET A 1 -0.78 -4.90 2.93
N TRP A 2 -0.90 -5.72 3.97
CA TRP A 2 0.15 -6.67 4.39
C TRP A 2 0.56 -7.70 3.31
N GLY A 3 -0.32 -8.00 2.35
CA GLY A 3 0.00 -8.90 1.23
C GLY A 3 1.12 -8.39 0.31
N MET A 4 1.28 -7.07 0.16
CA MET A 4 2.33 -6.50 -0.71
C MET A 4 3.76 -6.81 -0.25
N PRO A 5 4.17 -6.54 1.02
CA PRO A 5 5.51 -6.91 1.48
C PRO A 5 5.73 -8.43 1.45
N VAL A 6 4.69 -9.25 1.73
CA VAL A 6 4.79 -10.71 1.65
C VAL A 6 5.09 -11.18 0.22
N CYS A 7 4.42 -10.62 -0.79
CA CYS A 7 4.70 -10.92 -2.20
C CYS A 7 6.11 -10.50 -2.62
N LEU A 8 6.61 -9.37 -2.14
CA LEU A 8 7.97 -8.91 -2.46
C LEU A 8 9.05 -9.77 -1.77
N VAL A 9 8.83 -10.20 -0.52
CA VAL A 9 9.73 -11.16 0.15
C VAL A 9 9.74 -12.49 -0.58
N MET A 10 8.57 -12.98 -1.01
CA MET A 10 8.47 -14.20 -1.80
C MET A 10 9.25 -14.09 -3.13
N ALA A 11 9.11 -12.97 -3.83
CA ALA A 11 9.88 -12.70 -5.05
C ALA A 11 11.39 -12.64 -4.76
N ALA A 12 11.82 -11.97 -3.68
CA ALA A 12 13.22 -11.88 -3.30
C ALA A 12 13.86 -13.25 -3.01
N ILE A 13 13.12 -14.15 -2.34
CA ILE A 13 13.55 -15.53 -2.07
C ILE A 13 13.60 -16.34 -3.37
N ALA A 14 12.59 -16.21 -4.24
CA ALA A 14 12.58 -16.89 -5.53
C ALA A 14 13.76 -16.49 -6.42
N PHE A 15 14.16 -15.22 -6.41
CA PHE A 15 15.34 -14.73 -7.11
C PHE A 15 16.67 -15.29 -6.60
N HIS A 16 16.74 -15.79 -5.36
CA HIS A 16 17.95 -16.46 -4.86
C HIS A 16 18.21 -17.78 -5.60
N TRP A 17 17.17 -18.40 -6.16
CA TRP A 17 17.25 -19.70 -6.84
C TRP A 17 17.24 -19.56 -8.37
N VAL A 18 17.13 -18.34 -8.90
CA VAL A 18 17.30 -18.06 -10.32
C VAL A 18 18.80 -17.82 -10.59
N PRO A 19 19.44 -18.60 -11.48
CA PRO A 19 20.77 -18.28 -11.96
C PRO A 19 20.67 -17.05 -12.89
N MET A 20 20.89 -15.86 -12.33
CA MET A 20 20.93 -14.60 -13.08
C MET A 20 22.36 -14.10 -13.23
N ASP A 21 22.75 -13.78 -14.45
CA ASP A 21 24.01 -13.09 -14.69
C ASP A 21 23.93 -11.64 -14.16
N HIS A 22 24.79 -11.35 -13.19
CA HIS A 22 24.80 -10.08 -12.45
C HIS A 22 25.17 -8.86 -13.31
N LYS A 23 25.68 -9.05 -14.55
CA LYS A 23 26.10 -7.94 -15.42
C LYS A 23 25.07 -7.55 -16.48
N THR A 24 24.29 -8.50 -17.02
CA THR A 24 23.35 -8.24 -18.13
C THR A 24 21.89 -8.27 -17.73
N LEU A 25 21.53 -8.76 -16.53
CA LEU A 25 20.12 -9.02 -16.16
C LEU A 25 19.41 -9.95 -17.16
N GLU A 26 20.18 -10.74 -17.92
CA GLU A 26 19.64 -11.69 -18.88
C GLU A 26 19.54 -13.08 -18.23
N LEU A 27 18.49 -13.80 -18.61
CA LEU A 27 18.30 -15.19 -18.22
C LEU A 27 19.39 -16.01 -18.93
N THR A 28 20.27 -16.66 -18.17
CA THR A 28 21.32 -17.55 -18.71
C THR A 28 20.75 -18.79 -19.41
N SER A 29 19.43 -19.04 -19.29
CA SER A 29 18.76 -20.18 -19.91
C SER A 29 17.43 -19.78 -20.52
N ASP A 30 17.20 -20.18 -21.78
CA ASP A 30 15.92 -20.03 -22.49
C ASP A 30 14.79 -20.91 -21.92
N VAL A 31 15.10 -21.75 -20.93
CA VAL A 31 14.11 -22.53 -20.18
C VAL A 31 13.60 -21.74 -18.98
N VAL A 32 12.30 -21.42 -19.00
CA VAL A 32 11.60 -20.80 -17.87
C VAL A 32 11.57 -21.77 -16.69
N GLY A 33 12.53 -21.63 -15.78
CA GLY A 33 12.56 -22.41 -14.55
C GLY A 33 11.38 -22.07 -13.63
N TRP A 34 10.99 -23.02 -12.80
CA TRP A 34 9.97 -22.82 -11.76
C TRP A 34 10.18 -21.59 -10.86
N PRO A 35 11.42 -21.09 -10.58
CA PRO A 35 11.59 -19.87 -9.78
C PRO A 35 11.15 -18.61 -10.53
N ALA A 36 11.28 -18.56 -11.87
CA ALA A 36 10.80 -17.44 -12.68
C ALA A 36 9.26 -17.36 -12.69
N ILE A 37 8.58 -18.51 -12.71
CA ILE A 37 7.13 -18.59 -12.58
C ILE A 37 6.69 -18.06 -11.21
N LEU A 38 7.40 -18.41 -10.14
CA LEU A 38 7.10 -17.91 -8.80
C LEU A 38 7.27 -16.39 -8.68
N VAL A 39 8.32 -15.81 -9.25
CA VAL A 39 8.49 -14.36 -9.30
C VAL A 39 7.31 -13.71 -10.04
N LEU A 40 6.94 -14.25 -11.19
CA LEU A 40 5.84 -13.73 -11.99
C LEU A 40 4.51 -13.78 -11.24
N VAL A 41 4.19 -14.92 -10.61
CA VAL A 41 2.99 -15.07 -9.78
C VAL A 41 3.02 -14.11 -8.58
N ALA A 42 4.16 -13.99 -7.91
CA ALA A 42 4.33 -13.05 -6.79
C ALA A 42 4.10 -11.60 -7.24
N MET A 43 4.53 -11.23 -8.45
CA MET A 43 4.29 -9.90 -9.01
C MET A 43 2.84 -9.64 -9.38
N ILE A 44 2.15 -10.63 -9.96
CA ILE A 44 0.71 -10.53 -10.22
C ILE A 44 -0.05 -10.33 -8.90
N LEU A 45 0.27 -11.13 -7.88
CA LEU A 45 -0.36 -11.01 -6.56
C LEU A 45 -0.04 -9.67 -5.90
N PHE A 46 1.20 -9.17 -6.02
CA PHE A 46 1.57 -7.85 -5.54
C PHE A 46 0.69 -6.76 -6.18
N VAL A 47 0.52 -6.78 -7.50
CA VAL A 47 -0.33 -5.82 -8.22
C VAL A 47 -1.79 -5.95 -7.80
N ALA A 48 -2.30 -7.17 -7.61
CA ALA A 48 -3.66 -7.41 -7.14
C ALA A 48 -3.89 -6.82 -5.72
N PHE A 49 -2.96 -7.05 -4.79
CA PHE A 49 -3.03 -6.47 -3.45
C PHE A 49 -2.86 -4.95 -3.43
N TYR A 50 -2.05 -4.41 -4.35
CA TYR A 50 -1.93 -2.97 -4.55
C TYR A 50 -3.27 -2.39 -5.02
N ALA A 51 -3.85 -2.95 -6.09
CA ALA A 51 -5.12 -2.49 -6.67
C ALA A 51 -6.28 -2.54 -5.65
N ALA A 52 -6.38 -3.60 -4.85
CA ALA A 52 -7.43 -3.76 -3.85
C ALA A 52 -7.33 -2.77 -2.66
N GLY A 53 -6.16 -2.15 -2.43
CA GLY A 53 -5.94 -1.26 -1.28
C GLY A 53 -5.41 0.11 -1.69
N LEU A 54 -4.09 0.18 -1.90
CA LEU A 54 -3.40 1.44 -2.21
C LEU A 54 -3.76 2.03 -3.58
N GLY A 55 -4.35 1.24 -4.48
CA GLY A 55 -4.77 1.69 -5.80
C GLY A 55 -6.02 2.58 -5.78
N CYS A 56 -6.89 2.46 -4.77
CA CYS A 56 -8.17 3.20 -4.72
C CYS A 56 -8.29 4.13 -3.50
N VAL A 57 -7.73 3.75 -2.36
CA VAL A 57 -7.94 4.47 -1.09
C VAL A 57 -7.27 5.86 -1.06
N PRO A 58 -6.01 6.04 -1.48
CA PRO A 58 -5.34 7.34 -1.42
C PRO A 58 -5.95 8.37 -2.37
N TRP A 59 -6.52 7.95 -3.51
CA TRP A 59 -7.12 8.86 -4.48
C TRP A 59 -8.39 9.53 -3.95
N GLN A 60 -9.13 8.83 -3.09
CA GLN A 60 -10.29 9.36 -2.38
C GLN A 60 -9.89 10.34 -1.26
N ALA A 61 -8.61 10.39 -0.85
CA ALA A 61 -8.17 11.27 0.22
C ALA A 61 -8.38 12.77 -0.08
N ASN A 62 -8.44 13.12 -1.36
CA ASN A 62 -8.71 14.49 -1.80
C ASN A 62 -10.11 14.98 -1.41
N GLU A 63 -11.07 14.06 -1.22
CA GLU A 63 -12.45 14.39 -0.86
C GLU A 63 -12.59 14.80 0.61
N PHE A 64 -11.70 14.28 1.47
CA PHE A 64 -11.69 14.62 2.90
C PHE A 64 -11.14 16.03 3.18
N LEU A 65 -10.51 16.67 2.18
CA LEU A 65 -9.96 18.00 2.33
C LEU A 65 -11.07 19.07 2.34
N PRO A 66 -10.98 20.06 3.27
CA PRO A 66 -11.83 21.25 3.23
C PRO A 66 -11.72 22.00 1.91
N MET A 67 -12.82 22.60 1.44
CA MET A 67 -12.90 23.24 0.13
C MET A 67 -11.86 24.35 -0.03
N GLU A 68 -11.59 25.06 1.07
CA GLU A 68 -10.70 26.22 1.17
C GLU A 68 -9.24 25.86 0.92
N VAL A 69 -8.83 24.63 1.27
CA VAL A 69 -7.43 24.16 1.14
C VAL A 69 -7.29 22.96 0.20
N ARG A 70 -8.38 22.53 -0.44
CA ARG A 70 -8.40 21.31 -1.27
C ARG A 70 -7.39 21.37 -2.40
N SER A 71 -7.27 22.49 -3.10
CA SER A 71 -6.31 22.63 -4.20
C SER A 71 -4.87 22.41 -3.74
N MET A 72 -4.49 23.05 -2.62
CA MET A 72 -3.15 22.93 -2.04
C MET A 72 -2.90 21.53 -1.46
N GLY A 73 -3.87 20.95 -0.76
CA GLY A 73 -3.75 19.61 -0.21
C GLY A 73 -3.64 18.54 -1.31
N THR A 74 -4.45 18.63 -2.36
CA THR A 74 -4.37 17.73 -3.53
C THR A 74 -3.04 17.87 -4.26
N MET A 75 -2.48 19.09 -4.36
CA MET A 75 -1.14 19.29 -4.92
C MET A 75 -0.08 18.56 -4.09
N MET A 76 -0.11 18.70 -2.76
CA MET A 76 0.83 18.01 -1.87
C MET A 76 0.70 16.49 -1.97
N ILE A 77 -0.54 15.96 -1.95
CA ILE A 77 -0.80 14.52 -2.12
C ILE A 77 -0.18 14.01 -3.43
N ASN A 78 -0.35 14.74 -4.53
CA ASN A 78 0.25 14.37 -5.82
C ASN A 78 1.78 14.43 -5.78
N ILE A 79 2.40 15.43 -5.14
CA ILE A 79 3.86 15.51 -5.00
C ILE A 79 4.39 14.29 -4.23
N PHE A 80 3.73 13.91 -3.13
CA PHE A 80 4.13 12.74 -2.34
C PHE A 80 3.77 11.40 -3.00
N ASN A 81 2.90 11.40 -4.02
CA ASN A 81 2.64 10.22 -4.85
C ASN A 81 3.67 10.06 -5.98
N TRP A 82 3.82 11.09 -6.80
CA TRP A 82 4.65 11.06 -8.00
C TRP A 82 6.14 11.25 -7.70
N GLY A 83 6.49 12.02 -6.66
CA GLY A 83 7.88 12.27 -6.28
C GLY A 83 8.64 10.97 -5.99
N PRO A 84 8.20 10.15 -5.02
CA PRO A 84 8.80 8.84 -4.78
C PRO A 84 8.71 7.91 -5.99
N ASN A 85 7.65 7.98 -6.79
CA ASN A 85 7.51 7.17 -8.00
C ASN A 85 8.65 7.44 -9.01
N ILE A 86 9.01 8.71 -9.23
CA ILE A 86 10.13 9.10 -10.10
C ILE A 86 11.47 8.59 -9.54
N VAL A 87 11.67 8.74 -8.22
CA VAL A 87 12.88 8.24 -7.55
C VAL A 87 13.01 6.73 -7.70
N VAL A 88 11.94 5.98 -7.42
CA VAL A 88 11.94 4.52 -7.56
C VAL A 88 12.20 4.11 -9.01
N SER A 89 11.48 4.70 -9.96
CA SER A 89 11.60 4.36 -11.38
C SER A 89 13.01 4.63 -11.94
N SER A 90 13.67 5.70 -11.48
CA SER A 90 15.03 6.05 -11.91
C SER A 90 16.13 5.24 -11.22
N THR A 91 15.92 4.85 -9.97
CA THR A 91 16.93 4.11 -9.18
C THR A 91 16.82 2.59 -9.31
N PHE A 92 15.66 2.05 -9.67
CA PHE A 92 15.37 0.62 -9.69
C PHE A 92 16.38 -0.18 -10.54
N LEU A 93 16.60 0.21 -11.80
CA LEU A 93 17.55 -0.47 -12.68
C LEU A 93 19.00 -0.41 -12.14
N THR A 94 19.38 0.73 -11.57
CA THR A 94 20.71 0.93 -10.99
C THR A 94 20.91 0.03 -9.77
N MET A 95 19.90 -0.08 -8.90
CA MET A 95 19.92 -0.97 -7.74
C MET A 95 19.96 -2.45 -8.14
N MET A 96 19.19 -2.85 -9.16
CA MET A 96 19.22 -4.23 -9.67
C MET A 96 20.62 -4.64 -10.14
N LYS A 97 21.35 -3.73 -10.78
CA LYS A 97 22.73 -3.96 -11.24
C LYS A 97 23.77 -3.94 -10.12
N SER A 98 23.56 -3.15 -9.06
CA SER A 98 24.55 -2.98 -7.99
C SER A 98 24.37 -3.94 -6.81
N MET A 99 23.14 -4.21 -6.39
CA MET A 99 22.79 -4.98 -5.18
C MET A 99 22.26 -6.39 -5.45
N THR A 100 22.16 -6.79 -6.73
CA THR A 100 21.42 -7.96 -7.23
C THR A 100 19.89 -7.79 -7.17
N PRO A 101 19.12 -8.51 -8.01
CA PRO A 101 17.65 -8.43 -7.99
C PRO A 101 17.07 -8.87 -6.64
N SER A 102 17.57 -9.95 -6.04
CA SER A 102 17.11 -10.41 -4.72
C SER A 102 17.26 -9.33 -3.64
N GLY A 103 18.41 -8.64 -3.59
CA GLY A 103 18.64 -7.53 -2.68
C GLY A 103 17.73 -6.32 -2.95
N THR A 104 17.47 -6.01 -4.22
CA THR A 104 16.60 -4.89 -4.62
C THR A 104 15.14 -5.14 -4.22
N PHE A 105 14.59 -6.31 -4.55
CA PHE A 105 13.23 -6.69 -4.14
C PHE A 105 13.08 -6.79 -2.62
N GLY A 106 14.10 -7.31 -1.91
CA GLY A 106 14.13 -7.33 -0.45
C GLY A 106 14.13 -5.94 0.18
N PHE A 107 14.87 -4.99 -0.39
CA PHE A 107 14.87 -3.59 0.06
C PHE A 107 13.49 -2.94 -0.09
N TYR A 108 12.84 -3.09 -1.25
CA TYR A 108 11.48 -2.59 -1.45
C TYR A 108 10.46 -3.31 -0.57
N ALA A 109 10.64 -4.61 -0.28
CA ALA A 109 9.80 -5.32 0.67
C ALA A 109 9.87 -4.69 2.07
N GLY A 110 11.08 -4.32 2.52
CA GLY A 110 11.29 -3.59 3.76
C GLY A 110 10.60 -2.23 3.77
N LEU A 111 10.73 -1.45 2.70
CA LEU A 111 10.02 -0.17 2.56
C LEU A 111 8.49 -0.34 2.58
N CYS A 112 7.95 -1.34 1.88
CA CYS A 112 6.52 -1.64 1.92
C CYS A 112 6.06 -2.08 3.32
N PHE A 113 6.88 -2.82 4.06
CA PHE A 113 6.58 -3.23 5.42
C PHE A 113 6.58 -2.04 6.39
N LEU A 114 7.57 -1.14 6.30
CA LEU A 114 7.60 0.10 7.07
C LEU A 114 6.40 1.00 6.74
N GLY A 115 6.05 1.13 5.46
CA GLY A 115 4.86 1.86 5.03
C GLY A 115 3.56 1.24 5.58
N TRP A 116 3.47 -0.09 5.61
CA TRP A 116 2.33 -0.78 6.24
C TRP A 116 2.25 -0.51 7.75
N ILE A 117 3.37 -0.53 8.47
CA ILE A 117 3.44 -0.16 9.90
C ILE A 117 2.96 1.28 10.09
N PHE A 118 3.47 2.22 9.28
CA PHE A 118 3.09 3.62 9.37
C PHE A 118 1.58 3.80 9.14
N VAL A 119 1.01 3.18 8.12
CA VAL A 119 -0.44 3.24 7.86
C VAL A 119 -1.22 2.62 9.01
N PHE A 120 -0.77 1.50 9.57
CA PHE A 120 -1.44 0.88 10.71
C PHE A 120 -1.53 1.79 11.94
N PHE A 121 -0.49 2.58 12.22
CA PHE A 121 -0.44 3.45 13.40
C PHE A 121 -0.93 4.89 13.17
N CYS A 122 -0.84 5.41 11.95
CA CYS A 122 -1.09 6.83 11.66
C CYS A 122 -2.32 7.06 10.78
N PHE A 123 -2.87 6.03 10.12
CA PHE A 123 -4.03 6.20 9.23
C PHE A 123 -5.33 5.84 9.97
N PRO A 124 -6.20 6.82 10.28
CA PRO A 124 -7.50 6.53 10.86
C PRO A 124 -8.42 5.89 9.81
N GLU A 125 -9.12 4.82 10.19
CA GLU A 125 -10.10 4.18 9.31
C GLU A 125 -11.36 5.05 9.21
N ALA A 126 -11.49 5.76 8.08
CA ALA A 126 -12.59 6.69 7.82
C ALA A 126 -13.81 6.07 7.10
N SER A 127 -13.87 4.73 7.00
CA SER A 127 -14.93 4.05 6.25
C SER A 127 -16.31 4.23 6.90
N ASN A 128 -17.31 4.59 6.09
CA ASN A 128 -18.70 4.87 6.50
C ASN A 128 -18.90 6.11 7.38
N MET A 129 -17.88 6.97 7.51
CA MET A 129 -18.02 8.26 8.17
C MET A 129 -18.48 9.32 7.17
N THR A 130 -19.30 10.26 7.65
CA THR A 130 -19.60 11.49 6.90
C THR A 130 -18.38 12.41 6.86
N LEU A 131 -18.34 13.33 5.90
CA LEU A 131 -17.24 14.31 5.78
C LEU A 131 -17.04 15.13 7.08
N GLU A 132 -18.11 15.43 7.80
CA GLU A 132 -18.04 16.14 9.09
C GLU A 132 -17.39 15.29 10.18
N GLU A 133 -17.73 14.00 10.25
CA GLU A 133 -17.15 13.07 11.23
C GLU A 133 -15.66 12.84 10.94
N VAL A 134 -15.27 12.71 9.67
CA VAL A 134 -13.87 12.59 9.28
C VAL A 134 -13.07 13.83 9.71
N ARG A 135 -13.63 15.04 9.58
CA ARG A 135 -12.97 16.27 10.09
C ARG A 135 -12.75 16.22 11.60
N ARG A 136 -13.76 15.79 12.38
CA ARG A 136 -13.65 15.65 13.84
C ARG A 136 -12.58 14.64 14.26
N VAL A 137 -12.39 13.58 13.47
CA VAL A 137 -11.31 12.60 13.68
C VAL A 137 -9.94 13.28 13.57
N PHE A 138 -9.74 14.11 12.54
CA PHE A 138 -8.47 14.80 12.29
C PHE A 138 -8.23 16.03 13.20
N GLU A 139 -9.25 16.57 13.87
CA GLU A 139 -9.09 17.56 14.95
C GLU A 139 -8.28 17.01 16.13
N HIS A 140 -8.29 15.69 16.33
CA HIS A 140 -7.56 14.99 17.39
C HIS A 140 -6.18 14.47 16.93
N GLY A 141 -5.54 15.13 15.95
CA GLY A 141 -4.26 14.74 15.39
C GLY A 141 -4.39 13.59 14.37
N PHE A 142 -3.66 12.48 14.57
CA PHE A 142 -3.80 11.30 13.70
C PHE A 142 -5.15 10.59 13.86
N GLY A 143 -5.92 10.89 14.91
CA GLY A 143 -7.32 10.45 15.04
C GLY A 143 -7.55 8.94 15.17
N VAL A 144 -6.50 8.09 15.16
CA VAL A 144 -6.63 6.62 15.10
C VAL A 144 -7.45 6.05 16.25
N LYS A 145 -7.18 6.48 17.49
CA LYS A 145 -7.95 6.02 18.67
C LYS A 145 -9.40 6.52 18.64
N TYR A 146 -9.62 7.75 18.18
CA TYR A 146 -10.95 8.35 18.08
C TYR A 146 -11.80 7.66 17.02
N ALA A 147 -11.22 7.40 15.84
CA ALA A 147 -11.86 6.62 14.79
C ALA A 147 -12.23 5.20 15.27
N GLU A 148 -11.35 4.55 16.05
CA GLU A 148 -11.63 3.23 16.62
C GLU A 148 -12.81 3.26 17.61
N GLN A 149 -12.90 4.29 18.45
CA GLN A 149 -14.01 4.51 19.38
C GLN A 149 -15.32 4.76 18.63
N TRP A 150 -15.32 5.69 17.67
CA TRP A 150 -16.49 5.97 16.82
C TRP A 150 -17.00 4.70 16.13
N ARG A 151 -16.10 3.84 15.63
CA ARG A 151 -16.47 2.57 15.00
C ARG A 151 -17.11 1.57 15.98
N LYS A 152 -16.63 1.52 17.23
CA LYS A 152 -17.24 0.68 18.28
C LYS A 152 -18.65 1.16 18.59
N GLU A 153 -18.85 2.46 18.73
CA GLU A 153 -20.16 3.09 18.97
C GLU A 153 -21.11 2.87 17.79
N TYR A 154 -20.64 3.08 16.56
CA TYR A 154 -21.43 2.85 15.33
C TYR A 154 -21.91 1.40 15.24
N LYS A 155 -21.02 0.41 15.48
CA LYS A 155 -21.40 -1.01 15.50
C LYS A 155 -22.37 -1.36 16.63
N GLN A 156 -22.25 -0.73 17.79
CA GLN A 156 -23.19 -0.92 18.90
C GLN A 156 -24.56 -0.32 18.58
N GLY A 157 -24.61 0.88 17.99
CA GLY A 157 -25.84 1.53 17.53
C GLY A 157 -26.56 0.72 16.44
N LEU A 158 -25.82 0.13 15.49
CA LEU A 158 -26.41 -0.78 14.50
C LEU A 158 -26.99 -2.05 15.11
N LYS A 159 -26.33 -2.64 16.12
CA LYS A 159 -26.85 -3.81 16.85
C LYS A 159 -28.09 -3.47 17.67
N ALA A 160 -28.14 -2.29 18.27
CA ALA A 160 -29.30 -1.79 19.01
C ALA A 160 -30.51 -1.51 18.08
N ARG A 161 -30.25 -1.22 16.79
CA ARG A 161 -31.25 -1.04 15.73
C ARG A 161 -31.66 -2.35 15.01
N GLY A 162 -31.43 -3.52 15.64
CA GLY A 162 -31.82 -4.84 15.11
C GLY A 162 -33.31 -4.91 14.67
N PRO A 163 -33.68 -5.90 13.85
CA PRO A 163 -34.74 -5.82 12.83
C PRO A 163 -36.14 -5.60 13.41
N SER A 164 -36.53 -4.36 13.63
CA SER A 164 -37.90 -3.96 13.99
C SER A 164 -38.51 -3.11 12.87
N GLY A 165 -38.65 -3.71 11.67
CA GLY A 165 -39.11 -2.98 10.48
C GLY A 165 -39.72 -3.83 9.36
N THR A 166 -40.12 -5.07 9.63
CA THR A 166 -41.03 -5.83 8.74
C THR A 166 -42.27 -6.18 9.54
N ALA A 167 -43.23 -5.25 9.57
CA ALA A 167 -44.62 -5.49 9.90
C ALA A 167 -45.46 -4.83 8.79
#